data_AF-A0A3N5U6R1-F1
#
_entry.id   AF-A0A3N5U6R1-F1
#
_cell.length_a   1.000
_cell.length_b   1.000
_cell.length_c   1.000
_cell.angle_alpha   90.00
_cell.angle_beta   90.00
_cell.angle_gamma   90.00
#
_symmetry.space_group_name_H-M   'P 1'
#
loop_
_entity.id
_entity.type
_entity.pdbx_description
1 polymer ?
#
loop_
_entity_poly.entity_id
_entity_poly.type
_entity_poly.pdbx_seq_one_letter_code
_entity_poly.pdbx_strand_id
1 'polypeptide(L)'
;MRGLKLLEIQRHALQMYASCGWFFADLAGLETLIVLQHAARAIELAEELTGRDFEKGFVDLLSQGRSNVPEMGDGAQIYHRLVKPRKVSLERVVGHVVLSSLLSGKEDVRDLYCYRVEKLNEEKRAQDGGLRVLGRMRVTPKVIPEPRAFFYAGITTSQDVFRVWVRACRKEEDFDLLRMKSLEVLGKAEDAARGDLNALLGDLTFTLRDTFKDERQPILRGLLEKEYRDHCDAYSDLYERTKDVVKVLVREGLEIPFEIRVAAEVALRDRLLNEMEKLKSDFKGTMERGEIGRIVEEAGELGLNLKREETLQILDEILDRKILGLQKRGVSDLSRQPEIIREALALLQWCEKWGFELRKEEAQNRIDEILDDYLSSLEESWWGEGEEKPFLPDLIRLAEKLGFNVDRFSKMVGLQK
;
A
#
# COMPACT_ATOMS: atom_id res chain seq x y z
N MET A 1 29.81 14.30 -2.14
CA MET A 1 28.44 14.79 -2.43
C MET A 1 28.32 15.45 -3.81
N ARG A 2 29.17 16.43 -4.17
CA ARG A 2 29.14 17.08 -5.50
C ARG A 2 29.14 16.12 -6.69
N GLY A 3 29.96 15.06 -6.68
CA GLY A 3 29.97 14.04 -7.75
C GLY A 3 28.64 13.30 -7.93
N LEU A 4 27.98 12.91 -6.82
CA LEU A 4 26.67 12.23 -6.88
C LEU A 4 25.59 13.15 -7.46
N LYS A 5 25.57 14.43 -7.07
CA LYS A 5 24.65 15.43 -7.64
C LYS A 5 24.85 15.58 -9.15
N LEU A 6 26.10 15.62 -9.62
CA LEU A 6 26.40 15.68 -11.07
C LEU A 6 25.93 14.43 -11.82
N LEU A 7 26.14 13.23 -11.26
CA LEU A 7 25.64 11.99 -11.86
C LEU A 7 24.12 11.95 -11.90
N GLU A 8 23.45 12.43 -10.85
CA GLU A 8 22.00 12.49 -10.79
C GLU A 8 21.41 13.51 -11.77
N ILE A 9 22.07 14.66 -11.96
CA ILE A 9 21.73 15.61 -13.03
C ILE A 9 21.81 14.91 -14.39
N GLN A 10 22.92 14.21 -14.68
CA GLN A 10 23.08 13.47 -15.94
C GLN A 10 21.99 12.41 -16.12
N ARG A 11 21.64 11.67 -15.07
CA ARG A 11 20.59 10.65 -15.09
C ARG A 11 19.23 11.26 -15.48
N HIS A 12 18.84 12.36 -14.85
CA HIS A 12 17.60 13.07 -15.17
C HIS A 12 17.64 13.72 -16.56
N ALA A 13 18.80 14.25 -16.97
CA ALA A 13 18.99 14.79 -18.32
C ALA A 13 18.81 13.72 -19.40
N LEU A 14 19.27 12.49 -19.18
CA LEU A 14 19.02 11.39 -20.13
C LEU A 14 17.53 11.00 -20.16
N GLN A 15 16.85 11.00 -19.02
CA GLN A 15 15.43 10.62 -18.92
C GLN A 15 14.48 11.66 -19.53
N MET A 16 14.81 12.95 -19.50
CA MET A 16 13.98 13.99 -20.10
C MET A 16 14.05 14.00 -21.66
N TYR A 17 14.99 13.28 -22.28
CA TYR A 17 15.07 13.15 -23.74
C TYR A 17 14.33 11.93 -24.30
N ALA A 18 13.48 11.26 -23.50
CA ALA A 18 12.68 10.15 -23.97
C ALA A 18 11.73 10.60 -25.11
N SER A 19 11.87 9.98 -26.28
CA SER A 19 11.15 10.39 -27.50
C SER A 19 9.63 10.18 -27.41
N CYS A 20 9.16 9.19 -26.64
CA CYS A 20 7.73 8.96 -26.42
C CYS A 20 7.03 10.20 -25.84
N GLY A 21 7.68 10.91 -24.91
CA GLY A 21 7.14 12.14 -24.32
C GLY A 21 7.03 13.34 -25.28
N TRP A 22 7.45 13.21 -26.54
CA TRP A 22 7.43 14.29 -27.54
C TRP A 22 6.79 13.89 -28.87
N PHE A 23 6.83 12.59 -29.23
CA PHE A 23 6.34 12.10 -30.52
C PHE A 23 4.83 11.85 -30.44
N PHE A 24 4.04 12.66 -31.13
CA PHE A 24 2.56 12.64 -31.10
C PHE A 24 1.92 12.91 -29.72
N ALA A 25 2.72 13.29 -28.73
CA ALA A 25 2.25 13.60 -27.38
C ALA A 25 1.82 15.06 -27.26
N ASP A 26 0.70 15.29 -26.58
CA ASP A 26 0.31 16.62 -26.13
C ASP A 26 1.21 17.12 -24.99
N LEU A 27 1.46 18.43 -24.90
CA LEU A 27 2.25 19.02 -23.80
C LEU A 27 1.70 18.71 -22.39
N ALA A 28 0.39 18.56 -22.25
CA ALA A 28 -0.27 18.16 -21.01
C ALA A 28 -0.45 16.63 -20.89
N GLY A 29 0.02 15.87 -21.86
CA GLY A 29 0.00 14.41 -21.89
C GLY A 29 0.87 13.79 -20.80
N LEU A 30 0.50 12.58 -20.37
CA LEU A 30 1.15 11.89 -19.24
C LEU A 30 2.65 11.71 -19.47
N GLU A 31 3.06 11.27 -20.66
CA GLU A 31 4.45 11.01 -21.01
C GLU A 31 5.28 12.31 -21.03
N THR A 32 4.75 13.39 -21.63
CA THR A 32 5.40 14.70 -21.63
C THR A 32 5.54 15.25 -20.22
N LEU A 33 4.52 15.09 -19.38
CA LEU A 33 4.61 15.50 -17.97
C LEU A 33 5.68 14.73 -17.21
N ILE A 34 5.91 13.44 -17.49
CA ILE A 34 7.00 12.65 -16.89
C ILE A 34 8.36 13.22 -17.32
N VAL A 35 8.54 13.47 -18.62
CA VAL A 35 9.74 14.11 -19.16
C VAL A 35 10.02 15.46 -18.49
N LEU A 36 8.99 16.32 -18.36
CA LEU A 36 9.12 17.63 -17.72
C LEU A 36 9.45 17.52 -16.22
N GLN A 37 8.98 16.47 -15.53
CA GLN A 37 9.38 16.20 -14.14
C GLN A 37 10.86 15.85 -14.03
N HIS A 38 11.41 15.08 -14.98
CA HIS A 38 12.86 14.83 -15.03
C HIS A 38 13.64 16.12 -15.31
N ALA A 39 13.16 16.97 -16.23
CA ALA A 39 13.78 18.27 -16.50
C ALA A 39 13.78 19.18 -15.26
N ALA A 40 12.63 19.30 -14.58
CA ALA A 40 12.51 20.08 -13.35
C ALA A 40 13.48 19.60 -12.25
N ARG A 41 13.68 18.28 -12.12
CA ARG A 41 14.60 17.71 -11.15
C ARG A 41 16.08 17.94 -11.52
N ALA A 42 16.43 17.87 -12.81
CA ALA A 42 17.77 18.22 -13.27
C ALA A 42 18.08 19.69 -13.02
N ILE A 43 17.13 20.58 -13.31
CA ILE A 43 17.20 22.02 -13.03
C ILE A 43 17.44 22.23 -11.53
N GLU A 44 16.58 21.69 -10.68
CA GLU A 44 16.71 21.84 -9.21
C GLU A 44 18.11 21.50 -8.71
N LEU A 45 18.65 20.35 -9.13
CA LEU A 45 19.98 19.91 -8.70
C LEU A 45 21.10 20.79 -9.26
N ALA A 46 20.96 21.28 -10.50
CA ALA A 46 21.92 22.17 -11.15
C ALA A 46 21.95 23.55 -10.48
N GLU A 47 20.78 24.10 -10.14
CA GLU A 47 20.67 25.36 -9.41
C GLU A 47 21.26 25.23 -8.00
N GLU A 48 20.98 24.14 -7.28
CA GLU A 48 21.56 23.87 -5.96
C GLU A 48 23.11 23.80 -6.01
N LEU A 49 23.67 23.25 -7.09
CA LEU A 49 25.11 23.11 -7.27
C LEU A 49 25.83 24.40 -7.69
N THR A 50 25.15 25.25 -8.46
CA THR A 50 25.78 26.38 -9.16
C THR A 50 25.34 27.75 -8.65
N GLY A 51 24.20 27.82 -7.96
CA GLY A 51 23.55 29.07 -7.56
C GLY A 51 22.98 29.89 -8.72
N ARG A 52 22.92 29.33 -9.93
CA ARG A 52 22.34 29.98 -11.11
C ARG A 52 20.85 29.65 -11.23
N ASP A 53 20.08 30.54 -11.83
CA ASP A 53 18.66 30.33 -12.19
C ASP A 53 18.59 29.76 -13.61
N PHE A 54 18.27 28.47 -13.71
CA PHE A 54 18.04 27.76 -14.97
C PHE A 54 16.54 27.58 -15.24
N GLU A 55 15.70 27.54 -14.20
CA GLU A 55 14.26 27.33 -14.31
C GLU A 55 13.62 28.40 -15.20
N LYS A 56 13.99 29.67 -15.01
CA LYS A 56 13.41 30.77 -15.79
C LYS A 56 13.61 30.58 -17.29
N GLY A 57 14.84 30.37 -17.74
CA GLY A 57 15.13 30.18 -19.17
C GLY A 57 14.48 28.93 -19.75
N PHE A 58 14.35 27.87 -18.96
CA PHE A 58 13.64 26.66 -19.37
C PHE A 58 12.15 26.92 -19.58
N VAL A 59 11.49 27.58 -18.61
CA VAL A 59 10.06 27.90 -18.69
C VAL A 59 9.76 28.88 -19.83
N ASP A 60 10.65 29.86 -20.07
CA ASP A 60 10.53 30.81 -21.18
C ASP A 60 10.56 30.09 -22.53
N LEU A 61 11.44 29.09 -22.72
CA LEU A 61 11.45 28.26 -23.93
C LEU A 61 10.20 27.37 -24.03
N LEU A 62 9.80 26.75 -22.92
CA LEU A 62 8.65 25.86 -22.86
C LEU A 62 7.33 26.58 -23.17
N SER A 63 7.22 27.87 -22.82
CA SER A 63 6.05 28.72 -23.11
C SER A 63 5.71 28.86 -24.59
N GLN A 64 6.66 28.58 -25.49
CA GLN A 64 6.45 28.63 -26.93
C GLN A 64 5.58 27.46 -27.44
N GLY A 65 5.53 26.36 -26.68
CA GLY A 65 4.67 25.23 -26.94
C GLY A 65 3.25 25.44 -26.40
N ARG A 66 2.25 24.96 -27.13
CA ARG A 66 0.84 24.96 -26.71
C ARG A 66 0.28 23.55 -26.68
N SER A 67 -0.53 23.26 -25.67
CA SER A 67 -1.34 22.05 -25.65
C SER A 67 -2.45 22.15 -26.70
N ASN A 68 -2.82 21.01 -27.26
CA ASN A 68 -4.00 20.79 -28.07
C ASN A 68 -5.29 20.92 -27.25
N VAL A 69 -5.20 20.90 -25.91
CA VAL A 69 -6.31 21.15 -24.98
C VAL A 69 -6.31 22.63 -24.57
N PRO A 70 -7.26 23.46 -25.04
CA PRO A 70 -7.25 24.90 -24.81
C PRO A 70 -7.19 25.31 -23.33
N GLU A 71 -7.82 24.53 -22.44
CA GLU A 71 -7.87 24.80 -20.99
C GLU A 71 -6.52 24.55 -20.28
N MET A 72 -5.60 23.83 -20.93
CA MET A 72 -4.26 23.59 -20.40
C MET A 72 -3.29 24.73 -20.75
N GLY A 73 -3.54 25.42 -21.87
CA GLY A 73 -2.80 26.60 -22.26
C GLY A 73 -1.40 26.30 -22.82
N ASP A 74 -0.44 27.17 -22.51
CA ASP A 74 0.94 27.03 -22.95
C ASP A 74 1.80 26.18 -22.01
N GLY A 75 3.04 25.89 -22.45
CA GLY A 75 3.96 25.06 -21.69
C GLY A 75 4.37 25.67 -20.33
N ALA A 76 4.37 26.99 -20.16
CA ALA A 76 4.66 27.61 -18.87
C ALA A 76 3.50 27.39 -17.89
N GLN A 77 2.26 27.55 -18.35
CA GLN A 77 1.06 27.25 -17.56
C GLN A 77 1.02 25.78 -17.14
N ILE A 78 1.32 24.87 -18.07
CA ILE A 78 1.41 23.42 -17.80
C ILE A 78 2.50 23.12 -16.79
N TYR A 79 3.69 23.69 -16.94
CA TYR A 79 4.81 23.50 -16.01
C TYR A 79 4.43 23.94 -14.59
N HIS A 80 3.89 25.15 -14.43
CA HIS A 80 3.50 25.66 -13.12
C HIS A 80 2.33 24.90 -12.48
N ARG A 81 1.37 24.43 -13.29
CA ARG A 81 0.16 23.77 -12.79
C ARG A 81 0.36 22.27 -12.53
N LEU A 82 1.12 21.57 -13.37
CA LEU A 82 1.16 20.11 -13.40
C LEU A 82 2.53 19.51 -13.08
N VAL A 83 3.62 20.27 -13.28
CA VAL A 83 5.00 19.79 -13.07
C VAL A 83 5.54 20.27 -11.72
N LYS A 84 5.62 21.59 -11.52
CA LYS A 84 6.20 22.22 -10.32
C LYS A 84 5.59 21.71 -9.00
N PRO A 85 4.26 21.50 -8.88
CA PRO A 85 3.65 20.99 -7.64
C PRO A 85 3.99 19.52 -7.32
N ARG A 86 4.56 18.76 -8.28
CA ARG A 86 4.99 17.38 -8.06
C ARG A 86 6.35 17.29 -7.37
N LYS A 87 7.07 18.40 -7.23
CA LYS A 87 8.29 18.46 -6.44
C LYS A 87 8.00 18.02 -5.00
N VAL A 88 8.77 17.03 -4.53
CA VAL A 88 8.70 16.55 -3.15
C VAL A 88 9.84 17.17 -2.36
N SER A 89 9.51 18.11 -1.48
CA SER A 89 10.47 18.67 -0.53
C SER A 89 10.63 17.77 0.69
N LEU A 90 11.74 17.89 1.42
CA LEU A 90 11.96 17.10 2.64
C LEU A 90 10.99 17.49 3.75
N GLU A 91 10.55 18.75 3.78
CA GLU A 91 9.52 19.23 4.70
C GLU A 91 8.19 18.52 4.43
N ARG A 92 7.84 18.28 3.16
CA ARG A 92 6.65 17.49 2.79
C ARG A 92 6.76 16.04 3.21
N VAL A 93 7.96 15.45 3.14
CA VAL A 93 8.22 14.09 3.67
C VAL A 93 7.95 14.05 5.18
N VAL A 94 8.45 15.03 5.94
CA VAL A 94 8.18 15.15 7.39
C VAL A 94 6.68 15.33 7.63
N GLY A 95 6.05 16.28 6.96
CA GLY A 95 4.62 16.54 7.10
C GLY A 95 3.77 15.30 6.83
N HIS A 96 4.12 14.53 5.79
CA HIS A 96 3.49 13.25 5.49
C HIS A 96 3.66 12.25 6.64
N VAL A 97 4.88 11.98 7.10
CA VAL A 97 5.13 10.98 8.16
C VAL A 97 4.40 11.34 9.46
N VAL A 98 4.41 12.62 9.82
CA VAL A 98 3.73 13.11 11.02
C VAL A 98 2.21 12.96 10.89
N LEU A 99 1.62 13.37 9.76
CA LEU A 99 0.19 13.19 9.50
C LEU A 99 -0.19 11.70 9.52
N SER A 100 0.57 10.85 8.83
CA SER A 100 0.32 9.40 8.84
C SER A 100 0.37 8.82 10.25
N SER A 101 1.35 9.21 11.07
CA SER A 101 1.47 8.74 12.46
C SER A 101 0.34 9.25 13.36
N LEU A 102 -0.08 10.51 13.19
CA LEU A 102 -1.20 11.11 13.93
C LEU A 102 -2.55 10.43 13.64
N LEU A 103 -2.73 9.98 12.40
CA LEU A 103 -4.02 9.53 11.88
C LEU A 103 -4.22 8.02 11.92
N SER A 104 -3.18 7.25 11.61
CA SER A 104 -3.28 5.79 11.53
C SER A 104 -2.84 5.07 12.81
N GLY A 105 -2.25 5.79 13.77
CA GLY A 105 -1.70 5.21 15.00
C GLY A 105 -0.55 4.21 14.78
N LYS A 106 -0.16 3.91 13.54
CA LYS A 106 0.92 2.96 13.20
C LYS A 106 2.30 3.57 13.49
N GLU A 107 3.21 2.72 13.97
CA GLU A 107 4.58 3.10 14.35
C GLU A 107 5.54 3.26 13.15
N ASP A 108 6.56 4.09 13.40
CA ASP A 108 7.81 4.38 12.69
C ASP A 108 8.01 3.83 11.27
N VAL A 109 7.56 4.62 10.29
CA VAL A 109 8.05 4.54 8.91
C VAL A 109 9.54 4.88 8.89
N ARG A 110 10.40 3.85 8.77
CA ARG A 110 11.85 4.03 8.60
C ARG A 110 12.23 4.36 7.16
N ASP A 111 11.53 3.76 6.21
CA ASP A 111 11.79 3.89 4.79
C ASP A 111 10.49 4.31 4.08
N LEU A 112 10.49 5.51 3.52
CA LEU A 112 9.37 6.08 2.77
C LEU A 112 9.84 6.35 1.35
N TYR A 113 9.47 5.47 0.41
CA TYR A 113 9.96 5.52 -0.97
C TYR A 113 11.49 5.68 -1.04
N CYS A 114 11.96 6.78 -1.63
CA CYS A 114 13.37 7.14 -1.78
C CYS A 114 13.95 7.94 -0.59
N TYR A 115 13.27 7.97 0.56
CA TYR A 115 13.72 8.65 1.78
C TYR A 115 13.85 7.67 2.94
N ARG A 116 14.91 7.84 3.74
CA ARG A 116 15.03 7.24 5.06
C ARG A 116 14.64 8.28 6.11
N VAL A 117 13.79 7.88 7.04
CA VAL A 117 13.23 8.74 8.07
C VAL A 117 13.62 8.20 9.43
N GLU A 118 14.11 9.08 10.30
CA GLU A 118 14.53 8.75 11.65
C GLU A 118 13.94 9.79 12.60
N LYS A 119 13.06 9.35 13.50
CA LYS A 119 12.57 10.19 14.59
C LYS A 119 13.66 10.28 15.66
N LEU A 120 14.10 11.50 15.97
CA LEU A 120 15.14 11.75 16.97
C LEU A 120 14.54 11.93 18.36
N ASN A 121 13.39 12.59 18.42
CA ASN A 121 12.57 12.73 19.61
C ASN A 121 11.12 13.03 19.20
N GLU A 122 10.18 12.63 20.05
CA GLU A 122 8.75 12.81 19.83
C GLU A 122 8.04 12.84 21.18
N GLU A 123 7.11 13.77 21.30
CA GLU A 123 6.17 13.86 22.41
C GLU A 123 4.76 13.94 21.86
N LYS A 124 3.88 13.09 22.39
CA LYS A 124 2.46 13.05 22.05
C LYS A 124 1.64 13.34 23.30
N ARG A 125 0.58 14.13 23.15
CA ARG A 125 -0.40 14.40 24.19
C ARG A 125 -1.81 14.33 23.60
N ALA A 126 -2.70 13.59 24.25
CA ALA A 126 -4.12 13.64 23.92
C ALA A 126 -4.73 14.88 24.59
N GLN A 127 -5.47 15.68 23.83
CA GLN A 127 -6.15 16.89 24.32
C GLN A 127 -7.37 17.21 23.45
N ASP A 128 -8.49 17.60 24.08
CA ASP A 128 -9.74 18.01 23.41
C ASP A 128 -10.27 17.00 22.36
N GLY A 129 -10.11 15.70 22.64
CA GLY A 129 -10.52 14.62 21.73
C GLY A 129 -9.62 14.45 20.50
N GLY A 130 -8.46 15.11 20.46
CA GLY A 130 -7.44 14.96 19.43
C GLY A 130 -6.05 14.69 20.01
N LEU A 131 -5.05 14.67 19.13
CA LEU A 131 -3.65 14.42 19.46
C LEU A 131 -2.80 15.63 19.09
N ARG A 132 -1.93 16.02 20.02
CA ARG A 132 -0.88 17.02 19.82
C ARG A 132 0.45 16.28 19.75
N VAL A 133 1.25 16.57 18.74
CA VAL A 133 2.59 16.00 18.61
C VAL A 133 3.62 17.10 18.45
N LEU A 134 4.79 16.88 19.02
CA LEU A 134 5.96 17.72 18.83
C LEU A 134 7.18 16.82 18.72
N GLY A 135 8.10 17.14 17.83
CA GLY A 135 9.34 16.38 17.78
C GLY A 135 10.35 16.91 16.78
N ARG A 136 11.41 16.11 16.63
CA ARG A 136 12.50 16.33 15.71
C ARG A 136 12.71 15.07 14.88
N MET A 137 12.85 15.26 13.58
CA MET A 137 13.02 14.18 12.62
C MET A 137 14.22 14.46 11.74
N ARG A 138 14.97 13.42 11.39
CA ARG A 138 16.00 13.46 10.36
C ARG A 138 15.48 12.74 9.12
N VAL A 139 15.59 13.40 7.98
CA VAL A 139 15.25 12.82 6.67
C VAL A 139 16.51 12.76 5.83
N THR A 140 16.80 11.58 5.29
CA THR A 140 17.96 11.31 4.45
C THR A 140 17.50 10.78 3.10
N PRO A 141 17.69 11.51 1.99
CA PRO A 141 17.42 10.97 0.65
C PRO A 141 18.34 9.78 0.36
N LYS A 142 17.81 8.70 -0.23
CA LYS A 142 18.59 7.48 -0.52
C LYS A 142 19.55 7.67 -1.70
N VAL A 143 19.20 8.52 -2.66
CA VAL A 143 19.98 8.73 -3.90
C VAL A 143 21.18 9.65 -3.65
N ILE A 144 20.95 10.79 -2.99
CA ILE A 144 21.97 11.73 -2.57
C ILE A 144 21.86 11.86 -1.04
N PRO A 145 22.67 11.12 -0.26
CA PRO A 145 22.54 11.02 1.20
C PRO A 145 23.01 12.29 1.92
N GLU A 146 22.31 13.40 1.73
CA GLU A 146 22.46 14.65 2.48
C GLU A 146 21.34 14.74 3.54
N PRO A 147 21.59 14.28 4.78
CA PRO A 147 20.59 14.30 5.83
C PRO A 147 20.24 15.74 6.23
N ARG A 148 18.96 16.01 6.46
CA ARG A 148 18.48 17.25 7.07
C ARG A 148 17.58 16.94 8.26
N ALA A 149 17.72 17.73 9.31
CA ALA A 149 16.89 17.63 10.50
C ALA A 149 15.80 18.71 10.48
N PHE A 150 14.62 18.36 10.96
CA PHE A 150 13.43 19.21 11.01
C PHE A 150 12.79 19.15 12.38
N PHE A 151 12.34 20.30 12.86
CA PHE A 151 11.35 20.41 13.92
C PHE A 151 9.96 20.32 13.31
N TYR A 152 9.06 19.64 14.01
CA TYR A 152 7.66 19.60 13.63
C TYR A 152 6.77 19.70 14.85
N ALA A 153 5.61 20.32 14.66
CA ALA A 153 4.50 20.28 15.60
C ALA A 153 3.23 19.90 14.82
N GLY A 154 2.36 19.10 15.41
CA GLY A 154 1.12 18.67 14.79
C GLY A 154 -0.05 18.78 15.75
N ILE A 155 -1.20 19.17 15.19
CA ILE A 155 -2.46 19.27 15.89
C ILE A 155 -3.49 18.44 15.12
N THR A 156 -4.15 17.53 15.82
CA THR A 156 -5.42 16.95 15.39
C THR A 156 -6.53 17.34 16.37
N THR A 157 -7.74 17.49 15.87
CA THR A 157 -8.95 17.73 16.68
C THR A 157 -10.05 16.76 16.28
N SER A 158 -11.07 16.62 17.12
CA SER A 158 -12.27 15.82 16.84
C SER A 158 -13.16 16.37 15.71
N GLN A 159 -12.86 17.57 15.17
CA GLN A 159 -13.57 18.21 14.05
C GLN A 159 -12.80 18.08 12.72
N ASP A 160 -12.01 17.02 12.55
CA ASP A 160 -11.23 16.74 11.34
C ASP A 160 -10.18 17.82 10.96
N VAL A 161 -9.77 18.65 11.92
CA VAL A 161 -8.65 19.59 11.69
C VAL A 161 -7.34 18.85 11.86
N PHE A 162 -6.60 18.65 10.76
CA PHE A 162 -5.27 18.05 10.74
C PHE A 162 -4.26 19.05 10.20
N ARG A 163 -3.33 19.50 11.04
CA ARG A 163 -2.32 20.48 10.65
C ARG A 163 -0.97 20.14 11.26
N VAL A 164 0.07 20.19 10.44
CA VAL A 164 1.46 19.98 10.84
C VAL A 164 2.31 21.14 10.37
N TRP A 165 3.04 21.76 11.29
CA TRP A 165 4.07 22.76 11.02
C TRP A 165 5.41 22.06 10.90
N VAL A 166 6.22 22.44 9.92
CA VAL A 166 7.55 21.86 9.73
C VAL A 166 8.57 22.96 9.47
N ARG A 167 9.71 22.88 10.17
CA ARG A 167 10.82 23.81 10.03
C ARG A 167 12.15 23.08 9.99
N ALA A 168 13.02 23.42 9.05
CA ALA A 168 14.39 22.93 9.07
C ALA A 168 15.14 23.39 10.34
N CYS A 169 15.85 22.48 10.99
CA CYS A 169 16.69 22.80 12.15
C CYS A 169 17.88 23.67 11.73
N ARG A 170 18.23 24.65 12.56
CA ARG A 170 19.49 25.39 12.44
C ARG A 170 20.64 24.61 13.10
N LYS A 171 21.89 24.88 12.74
CA LYS A 171 23.07 24.11 13.18
C LYS A 171 23.31 24.17 14.71
N GLU A 172 22.92 25.26 15.36
CA GLU A 172 23.18 25.54 16.78
C GLU A 172 21.87 25.69 17.59
N GLU A 173 20.80 25.06 17.14
CA GLU A 173 19.48 25.24 17.74
C GLU A 173 19.25 24.34 18.95
N ASP A 174 18.94 24.97 20.10
CA ASP A 174 18.57 24.26 21.33
C ASP A 174 17.15 23.67 21.19
N PHE A 175 17.09 22.34 21.18
CA PHE A 175 15.84 21.59 21.11
C PHE A 175 14.94 21.89 22.31
N ASP A 176 15.50 21.95 23.52
CA ASP A 176 14.71 22.05 24.74
C ASP A 176 14.04 23.43 24.85
N LEU A 177 14.71 24.49 24.41
CA LEU A 177 14.13 25.83 24.39
C LEU A 177 12.93 25.93 23.43
N LEU A 178 13.08 25.42 22.20
CA LEU A 178 12.00 25.38 21.21
C LEU A 178 10.87 24.46 21.66
N ARG A 179 11.23 23.36 22.30
CA ARG A 179 10.29 22.39 22.85
C ARG A 179 9.41 23.01 23.92
N MET A 180 10.01 23.67 24.92
CA MET A 180 9.28 24.33 26.01
C MET A 180 8.27 25.34 25.47
N LYS A 181 8.70 26.23 24.56
CA LYS A 181 7.82 27.24 23.94
C LYS A 181 6.69 26.59 23.13
N SER A 182 6.99 25.54 22.37
CA SER A 182 6.00 24.87 21.53
C SER A 182 4.98 24.09 22.35
N LEU A 183 5.38 23.47 23.47
CA LEU A 183 4.47 22.75 24.37
C LEU A 183 3.45 23.67 25.03
N GLU A 184 3.87 24.87 25.44
CA GLU A 184 2.95 25.88 26.00
C GLU A 184 1.89 26.30 24.96
N VAL A 185 2.32 26.54 23.72
CA VAL A 185 1.43 26.94 22.63
C VAL A 185 0.50 25.80 22.22
N LEU A 186 0.99 24.56 22.15
CA LEU A 186 0.20 23.38 21.78
C LEU A 186 -0.93 23.09 22.78
N GLY A 187 -0.83 23.57 24.01
CA GLY A 187 -1.88 23.49 25.01
C GLY A 187 -3.09 24.38 24.73
N LYS A 188 -3.00 25.32 23.77
CA LYS A 188 -4.10 26.20 23.37
C LYS A 188 -4.99 25.53 22.30
N ALA A 189 -6.20 26.07 22.12
CA ALA A 189 -7.07 25.74 20.98
C ALA A 189 -6.35 26.02 19.64
N GLU A 190 -6.68 25.29 18.57
CA GLU A 190 -5.94 25.34 17.28
C GLU A 190 -5.86 26.74 16.69
N ASP A 191 -6.98 27.47 16.61
CA ASP A 191 -7.02 28.83 16.08
C ASP A 191 -6.12 29.80 16.86
N ALA A 192 -6.04 29.63 18.18
CA ALA A 192 -5.19 30.43 19.06
C ALA A 192 -3.71 30.02 18.98
N ALA A 193 -3.43 28.72 18.81
CA ALA A 193 -2.08 28.19 18.68
C ALA A 193 -1.45 28.52 17.32
N ARG A 194 -2.25 28.69 16.26
CA ARG A 194 -1.78 28.86 14.88
C ARG A 194 -0.81 30.02 14.72
N GLY A 195 -1.16 31.20 15.23
CA GLY A 195 -0.30 32.39 15.11
C GLY A 195 1.06 32.21 15.78
N ASP A 196 1.04 31.66 16.99
CA ASP A 196 2.25 31.40 17.78
C ASP A 196 3.12 30.29 17.14
N LEU A 197 2.50 29.23 16.63
CA LEU A 197 3.21 28.15 15.91
C LEU A 197 3.79 28.63 14.58
N ASN A 198 3.09 29.50 13.86
CA ASN A 198 3.66 30.14 12.67
C ASN A 198 4.89 31.00 13.02
N ALA A 199 4.85 31.75 14.14
CA ALA A 199 6.00 32.53 14.58
C ALA A 199 7.19 31.65 15.01
N LEU A 200 6.92 30.50 15.64
CA LEU A 200 7.95 29.57 16.11
C LEU A 200 8.52 28.69 14.99
N LEU A 201 7.67 28.09 14.17
CA LEU A 201 8.02 27.05 13.19
C LEU A 201 7.94 27.54 11.74
N GLY A 202 7.44 28.75 11.50
CA GLY A 202 7.22 29.31 10.17
C GLY A 202 5.86 28.96 9.59
N ASP A 203 5.56 29.54 8.42
CA ASP A 203 4.25 29.43 7.77
C ASP A 203 4.06 28.13 6.96
N LEU A 204 5.09 27.28 6.89
CA LEU A 204 5.00 26.03 6.13
C LEU A 204 4.20 24.99 6.92
N THR A 205 2.92 24.89 6.56
CA THR A 205 1.98 23.94 7.15
C THR A 205 1.52 22.90 6.15
N PHE A 206 1.34 21.67 6.61
CA PHE A 206 0.81 20.54 5.85
C PHE A 206 -0.51 20.07 6.44
N THR A 207 -1.42 19.69 5.57
CA THR A 207 -2.73 19.12 5.86
C THR A 207 -2.86 17.75 5.21
N LEU A 208 -3.98 17.07 5.43
CA LEU A 208 -4.27 15.80 4.78
C LEU A 208 -4.20 15.87 3.23
N ARG A 209 -4.41 17.05 2.63
CA ARG A 209 -4.30 17.24 1.16
C ARG A 209 -2.86 17.15 0.66
N ASP A 210 -1.88 17.33 1.54
CA ASP A 210 -0.46 17.39 1.20
C ASP A 210 0.24 16.02 1.33
N THR A 211 -0.42 15.04 1.95
CA THR A 211 0.04 13.65 2.02
C THR A 211 0.20 13.06 0.62
N PHE A 212 1.07 12.05 0.49
CA PHE A 212 1.25 11.33 -0.77
C PHE A 212 -0.04 10.63 -1.19
N LYS A 213 -0.30 10.62 -2.50
CA LYS A 213 -1.60 10.18 -3.04
C LYS A 213 -1.91 8.74 -2.65
N ASP A 214 -0.94 7.84 -2.80
CA ASP A 214 -1.12 6.41 -2.54
C ASP A 214 -1.34 6.13 -1.04
N GLU A 215 -0.74 6.96 -0.18
CA GLU A 215 -0.84 6.85 1.27
C GLU A 215 -2.10 7.51 1.85
N ARG A 216 -2.75 8.40 1.10
CA ARG A 216 -3.90 9.16 1.61
C ARG A 216 -5.12 8.27 1.87
N GLN A 217 -5.38 7.31 1.00
CA GLN A 217 -6.51 6.39 1.19
C GLN A 217 -6.35 5.50 2.44
N PRO A 218 -5.21 4.83 2.66
CA PRO A 218 -4.94 4.11 3.91
C PRO A 218 -5.14 4.98 5.16
N ILE A 219 -4.64 6.22 5.13
CA ILE A 219 -4.79 7.17 6.24
C ILE A 219 -6.26 7.48 6.53
N LEU A 220 -7.05 7.80 5.50
CA LEU A 220 -8.47 8.09 5.63
C LEU A 220 -9.29 6.87 6.07
N ARG A 221 -8.93 5.67 5.61
CA ARG A 221 -9.56 4.43 6.07
C ARG A 221 -9.32 4.20 7.56
N GLY A 222 -8.10 4.42 8.03
CA GLY A 222 -7.76 4.31 9.46
C GLY A 222 -8.56 5.28 10.35
N LEU A 223 -8.86 6.48 9.86
CA LEU A 223 -9.71 7.43 10.57
C LEU A 223 -11.14 6.92 10.78
N LEU A 224 -11.69 6.19 9.81
CA LEU A 224 -13.05 5.68 9.84
C LEU A 224 -13.14 4.29 10.48
N GLU A 225 -12.01 3.66 10.81
CA GLU A 225 -11.96 2.27 11.21
C GLU A 225 -12.71 2.01 12.51
N LYS A 226 -12.64 2.98 13.44
CA LYS A 226 -13.37 2.90 14.71
C LYS A 226 -14.88 3.00 14.51
N GLU A 227 -15.36 4.04 13.82
CA GLU A 227 -16.78 4.24 13.53
C GLU A 227 -17.32 3.07 12.69
N TYR A 228 -16.53 2.57 11.74
CA TYR A 228 -16.87 1.40 10.94
C TYR A 228 -17.05 0.15 11.80
N ARG A 229 -16.16 -0.08 12.78
CA ARG A 229 -16.28 -1.20 13.73
C ARG A 229 -17.55 -1.10 14.57
N ASP A 230 -17.83 0.08 15.13
CA ASP A 230 -19.05 0.34 15.91
C ASP A 230 -20.31 0.06 15.07
N HIS A 231 -20.30 0.43 13.78
CA HIS A 231 -21.39 0.11 12.86
C HIS A 231 -21.52 -1.40 12.59
N CYS A 232 -20.41 -2.11 12.32
CA CYS A 232 -20.42 -3.56 12.13
C CYS A 232 -21.01 -4.29 13.35
N ASP A 233 -20.64 -3.88 14.55
CA ASP A 233 -21.14 -4.47 15.80
C ASP A 233 -22.65 -4.25 15.96
N ALA A 234 -23.14 -3.04 15.66
CA ALA A 234 -24.58 -2.74 15.68
C ALA A 234 -25.38 -3.58 14.66
N TYR A 235 -24.85 -3.77 13.44
CA TYR A 235 -25.48 -4.63 12.43
C TYR A 235 -25.46 -6.10 12.84
N SER A 236 -24.36 -6.56 13.46
CA SER A 236 -24.26 -7.91 13.99
C SER A 236 -25.32 -8.16 15.07
N ASP A 237 -25.46 -7.25 16.03
CA ASP A 237 -26.49 -7.34 17.08
C ASP A 237 -27.91 -7.37 16.51
N LEU A 238 -28.19 -6.54 15.50
CA LEU A 238 -29.49 -6.52 14.83
C LEU A 238 -29.78 -7.84 14.12
N TYR A 239 -28.79 -8.39 13.42
CA TYR A 239 -28.93 -9.67 12.74
C TYR A 239 -29.15 -10.82 13.74
N GLU A 240 -28.33 -10.92 14.79
CA GLU A 240 -28.46 -12.00 15.77
C GLU A 240 -29.83 -11.99 16.47
N ARG A 241 -30.41 -10.82 16.75
CA ARG A 241 -31.76 -10.70 17.33
C ARG A 241 -32.88 -11.13 16.38
N THR A 242 -32.66 -11.05 15.07
CA THR A 242 -33.69 -11.31 14.05
C THR A 242 -33.47 -12.62 13.30
N LYS A 243 -32.34 -13.30 13.52
CA LYS A 243 -31.88 -14.48 12.80
C LYS A 243 -32.93 -15.60 12.69
N ASP A 244 -33.58 -15.95 13.80
CA ASP A 244 -34.59 -17.02 13.80
C ASP A 244 -35.83 -16.64 12.99
N VAL A 245 -36.24 -15.36 13.02
CA VAL A 245 -37.36 -14.86 12.23
C VAL A 245 -37.01 -14.85 10.74
N VAL A 246 -35.79 -14.42 10.39
CA VAL A 246 -35.30 -14.44 9.01
C VAL A 246 -35.33 -15.86 8.44
N LYS A 247 -34.86 -16.86 9.21
CA LYS A 247 -34.92 -18.27 8.80
C LYS A 247 -36.35 -18.75 8.56
N VAL A 248 -37.30 -18.33 9.39
CA VAL A 248 -38.71 -18.64 9.19
C VAL A 248 -39.23 -17.99 7.91
N LEU A 249 -38.97 -16.70 7.67
CA LEU A 249 -39.41 -16.01 6.45
C LEU A 249 -38.95 -16.73 5.19
N VAL A 250 -37.66 -17.07 5.10
CA VAL A 250 -37.08 -17.77 3.95
C VAL A 250 -37.70 -19.16 3.76
N ARG A 251 -37.91 -19.91 4.86
CA ARG A 251 -38.56 -21.23 4.80
C ARG A 251 -40.00 -21.17 4.28
N GLU A 252 -40.73 -20.12 4.63
CA GLU A 252 -42.10 -19.88 4.11
C GLU A 252 -42.11 -19.25 2.71
N GLY A 253 -40.94 -19.05 2.08
CA GLY A 253 -40.82 -18.47 0.74
C GLY A 253 -41.07 -16.96 0.69
N LEU A 254 -40.98 -16.26 1.83
CA LEU A 254 -41.16 -14.82 1.94
C LEU A 254 -39.83 -14.08 1.81
N GLU A 255 -39.88 -12.87 1.26
CA GLU A 255 -38.69 -12.01 1.15
C GLU A 255 -38.29 -11.41 2.50
N ILE A 256 -36.97 -11.34 2.73
CA ILE A 256 -36.39 -10.66 3.89
C ILE A 256 -36.54 -9.14 3.72
N PRO A 257 -37.11 -8.39 4.69
CA PRO A 257 -37.16 -6.94 4.65
C PRO A 257 -35.78 -6.32 4.40
N PHE A 258 -35.72 -5.24 3.62
CA PHE A 258 -34.47 -4.65 3.12
C PHE A 258 -33.47 -4.33 4.25
N GLU A 259 -33.92 -3.69 5.31
CA GLU A 259 -33.08 -3.25 6.42
C GLU A 259 -32.47 -4.44 7.18
N ILE A 260 -33.24 -5.52 7.35
CA ILE A 260 -32.79 -6.76 7.99
C ILE A 260 -31.80 -7.50 7.09
N ARG A 261 -32.06 -7.50 5.78
CA ARG A 261 -31.15 -8.09 4.77
C ARG A 261 -29.79 -7.39 4.77
N VAL A 262 -29.78 -6.06 4.81
CA VAL A 262 -28.55 -5.27 4.91
C VAL A 262 -27.78 -5.62 6.19
N ALA A 263 -28.47 -5.73 7.33
CA ALA A 263 -27.83 -6.13 8.58
C ALA A 263 -27.20 -7.52 8.52
N ALA A 264 -27.92 -8.49 7.92
CA ALA A 264 -27.43 -9.84 7.72
C ALA A 264 -26.18 -9.87 6.81
N GLU A 265 -26.23 -9.17 5.67
CA GLU A 265 -25.11 -9.08 4.73
C GLU A 265 -23.86 -8.45 5.36
N VAL A 266 -24.03 -7.34 6.09
CA VAL A 266 -22.91 -6.68 6.77
C VAL A 266 -22.33 -7.56 7.88
N ALA A 267 -23.18 -8.18 8.70
CA ALA A 267 -22.74 -9.04 9.80
C ALA A 267 -22.04 -10.32 9.33
N LEU A 268 -22.56 -10.98 8.30
CA LEU A 268 -21.93 -12.18 7.73
C LEU A 268 -20.64 -11.83 6.98
N ARG A 269 -20.60 -10.70 6.26
CA ARG A 269 -19.37 -10.22 5.61
C ARG A 269 -18.27 -9.93 6.63
N ASP A 270 -18.59 -9.21 7.70
CA ASP A 270 -17.61 -8.89 8.76
C ASP A 270 -17.05 -10.16 9.43
N ARG A 271 -17.93 -11.12 9.75
CA ARG A 271 -17.52 -12.43 10.27
C ARG A 271 -16.64 -13.20 9.28
N LEU A 272 -17.00 -13.19 7.99
CA LEU A 272 -16.22 -13.85 6.94
C LEU A 272 -14.82 -13.24 6.86
N LEU A 273 -14.70 -11.91 6.81
CA LEU A 273 -13.41 -11.22 6.74
C LEU A 273 -12.54 -11.53 7.98
N ASN A 274 -13.14 -11.55 9.17
CA ASN A 274 -12.44 -11.92 10.39
C ASN A 274 -11.90 -13.36 10.37
N GLU A 275 -12.67 -14.32 9.85
CA GLU A 275 -12.17 -15.70 9.66
C GLU A 275 -11.12 -15.80 8.55
N MET A 276 -11.19 -14.98 7.51
CA MET A 276 -10.15 -14.91 6.46
C MET A 276 -8.83 -14.36 6.99
N GLU A 277 -8.86 -13.33 7.85
CA GLU A 277 -7.67 -12.84 8.54
C GLU A 277 -7.09 -13.87 9.52
N LYS A 278 -7.94 -14.66 10.20
CA LYS A 278 -7.47 -15.79 11.00
C LYS A 278 -6.82 -16.86 10.13
N LEU A 279 -7.40 -17.19 8.96
CA LEU A 279 -6.85 -18.14 8.00
C LEU A 279 -5.44 -17.75 7.53
N LYS A 280 -5.19 -16.44 7.37
CA LYS A 280 -3.88 -15.87 7.03
C LYS A 280 -2.80 -16.13 8.09
N SER A 281 -3.19 -16.22 9.37
CA SER A 281 -2.28 -16.41 10.51
C SER A 281 -2.17 -17.87 10.99
N ASP A 282 -3.29 -18.60 10.96
CA ASP A 282 -3.43 -19.99 11.38
C ASP A 282 -4.29 -20.72 10.34
N PHE A 283 -3.63 -21.25 9.30
CA PHE A 283 -4.33 -21.94 8.22
C PHE A 283 -5.04 -23.20 8.73
N LYS A 284 -4.28 -24.12 9.36
CA LYS A 284 -4.80 -25.43 9.79
C LYS A 284 -5.91 -25.31 10.82
N GLY A 285 -5.72 -24.53 11.88
CA GLY A 285 -6.73 -24.41 12.93
C GLY A 285 -8.00 -23.70 12.43
N THR A 286 -7.89 -22.75 11.50
CA THR A 286 -9.06 -22.11 10.90
C THR A 286 -9.84 -23.05 9.99
N MET A 287 -9.14 -23.87 9.20
CA MET A 287 -9.78 -24.88 8.35
C MET A 287 -10.50 -25.96 9.17
N GLU A 288 -9.93 -26.40 10.30
CA GLU A 288 -10.53 -27.40 11.20
C GLU A 288 -11.81 -26.89 11.88
N ARG A 289 -11.89 -25.59 12.22
CA ARG A 289 -13.11 -25.00 12.80
C ARG A 289 -14.27 -24.96 11.80
N GLY A 290 -13.97 -24.78 10.51
CA GLY A 290 -14.97 -24.81 9.43
C GLY A 290 -15.94 -23.61 9.43
N GLU A 291 -15.66 -22.54 10.17
CA GLU A 291 -16.54 -21.37 10.29
C GLU A 291 -16.79 -20.67 8.95
N ILE A 292 -15.77 -20.57 8.09
CA ILE A 292 -15.89 -19.99 6.75
C ILE A 292 -16.98 -20.71 5.95
N GLY A 293 -16.98 -22.05 5.99
CA GLY A 293 -17.99 -22.86 5.31
C GLY A 293 -19.39 -22.60 5.84
N ARG A 294 -19.56 -22.52 7.16
CA ARG A 294 -20.86 -22.23 7.79
C ARG A 294 -21.38 -20.84 7.41
N ILE A 295 -20.50 -19.84 7.34
CA ILE A 295 -20.89 -18.48 6.95
C ILE A 295 -21.36 -18.44 5.49
N VAL A 296 -20.63 -19.10 4.59
CA VAL A 296 -20.98 -19.17 3.16
C VAL A 296 -22.28 -19.96 2.95
N GLU A 297 -22.46 -21.07 3.67
CA GLU A 297 -23.70 -21.86 3.65
C GLU A 297 -24.89 -21.06 4.20
N GLU A 298 -24.74 -20.40 5.36
CA GLU A 298 -25.77 -19.54 5.95
C GLU A 298 -26.16 -18.39 5.00
N ALA A 299 -25.19 -17.75 4.36
CA ALA A 299 -25.49 -16.71 3.37
C ALA A 299 -26.22 -17.26 2.13
N GLY A 300 -25.85 -18.46 1.68
CA GLY A 300 -26.49 -19.15 0.56
C GLY A 300 -27.93 -19.56 0.87
N GLU A 301 -28.18 -20.15 2.04
CA GLU A 301 -29.52 -20.51 2.53
C GLU A 301 -30.45 -19.31 2.60
N LEU A 302 -29.92 -18.15 3.00
CA LEU A 302 -30.67 -16.91 3.14
C LEU A 302 -30.76 -16.07 1.85
N GLY A 303 -30.12 -16.51 0.76
CA GLY A 303 -30.09 -15.79 -0.51
C GLY A 303 -29.40 -14.42 -0.44
N LEU A 304 -28.42 -14.27 0.46
CA LEU A 304 -27.72 -13.01 0.71
C LEU A 304 -26.51 -12.83 -0.20
N ASN A 305 -26.26 -11.59 -0.65
CA ASN A 305 -25.13 -11.30 -1.53
C ASN A 305 -23.94 -10.75 -0.73
N LEU A 306 -23.04 -11.65 -0.32
CA LEU A 306 -21.78 -11.23 0.29
C LEU A 306 -20.85 -10.65 -0.78
N LYS A 307 -20.48 -9.37 -0.65
CA LYS A 307 -19.41 -8.78 -1.47
C LYS A 307 -18.13 -9.59 -1.34
N ARG A 308 -17.60 -10.09 -2.46
CA ARG A 308 -16.48 -11.06 -2.48
C ARG A 308 -15.11 -10.46 -2.74
N GLU A 309 -15.03 -9.17 -3.10
CA GLU A 309 -13.80 -8.53 -3.59
C GLU A 309 -12.66 -8.59 -2.56
N GLU A 310 -12.91 -8.17 -1.33
CA GLU A 310 -11.91 -8.19 -0.24
C GLU A 310 -11.56 -9.62 0.18
N THR A 311 -12.54 -10.52 0.22
CA THR A 311 -12.33 -11.95 0.50
C THR A 311 -11.40 -12.59 -0.53
N LEU A 312 -11.62 -12.32 -1.81
CA LEU A 312 -10.78 -12.83 -2.90
C LEU A 312 -9.35 -12.28 -2.79
N GLN A 313 -9.18 -10.99 -2.49
CA GLN A 313 -7.84 -10.40 -2.27
C GLN A 313 -7.08 -11.11 -1.15
N ILE A 314 -7.72 -11.38 -0.01
CA ILE A 314 -7.08 -12.09 1.12
C ILE A 314 -6.70 -13.51 0.70
N LEU A 315 -7.58 -14.23 0.00
CA LEU A 315 -7.30 -15.59 -0.47
C LEU A 315 -6.16 -15.64 -1.49
N ASP A 316 -6.14 -14.70 -2.45
CA ASP A 316 -5.06 -14.53 -3.42
C ASP A 316 -3.73 -14.28 -2.69
N GLU A 317 -3.69 -13.37 -1.69
CA GLU A 317 -2.48 -13.11 -0.88
C GLU A 317 -1.99 -14.35 -0.09
N ILE A 318 -2.91 -15.20 0.38
CA ILE A 318 -2.55 -16.43 1.10
C ILE A 318 -1.95 -17.44 0.13
N LEU A 319 -2.56 -17.61 -1.05
CA LEU A 319 -2.06 -18.50 -2.10
C LEU A 319 -0.68 -18.06 -2.56
N ASP A 320 -0.50 -16.78 -2.87
CA ASP A 320 0.77 -16.21 -3.32
C ASP A 320 1.87 -16.37 -2.26
N ARG A 321 1.55 -16.15 -0.97
CA ARG A 321 2.53 -16.36 0.11
C ARG A 321 2.95 -17.82 0.26
N LYS A 322 2.03 -18.76 0.11
CA LYS A 322 2.35 -20.20 0.15
C LYS A 322 3.25 -20.57 -1.03
N ILE A 323 2.92 -20.13 -2.24
CA ILE A 323 3.70 -20.42 -3.46
C ILE A 323 5.07 -19.74 -3.43
N LEU A 324 5.15 -18.48 -2.98
CA LEU A 324 6.43 -17.80 -2.76
C LEU A 324 7.31 -18.54 -1.74
N GLY A 325 6.69 -19.14 -0.71
CA GLY A 325 7.35 -20.00 0.26
C GLY A 325 8.01 -21.24 -0.38
N LEU A 326 7.39 -21.79 -1.43
CA LEU A 326 7.96 -22.89 -2.23
C LEU A 326 9.15 -22.40 -3.07
N GLN A 327 9.01 -21.27 -3.77
CA GLN A 327 10.03 -20.73 -4.66
C GLN A 327 11.35 -20.37 -3.93
N LYS A 328 11.27 -19.69 -2.79
CA LYS A 328 12.45 -19.21 -2.04
C LYS A 328 13.38 -20.31 -1.52
N ARG A 329 12.86 -21.54 -1.35
CA ARG A 329 13.60 -22.64 -0.74
C ARG A 329 14.29 -23.55 -1.76
N GLY A 330 13.99 -23.37 -3.05
CA GLY A 330 14.58 -24.12 -4.14
C GLY A 330 14.07 -25.56 -4.24
N VAL A 331 14.29 -26.16 -5.40
CA VAL A 331 13.76 -27.49 -5.77
C VAL A 331 14.21 -28.62 -4.82
N SER A 332 15.43 -28.57 -4.30
CA SER A 332 16.00 -29.60 -3.42
C SER A 332 15.34 -29.67 -2.03
N ASP A 333 14.62 -28.62 -1.61
CA ASP A 333 13.96 -28.52 -0.30
C ASP A 333 12.44 -28.82 -0.38
N LEU A 334 11.86 -28.91 -1.59
CA LEU A 334 10.43 -29.20 -1.81
C LEU A 334 10.03 -30.57 -1.23
N SER A 335 10.92 -31.57 -1.32
CA SER A 335 10.74 -32.90 -0.74
C SER A 335 10.72 -32.92 0.79
N ARG A 336 11.15 -31.83 1.44
CA ARG A 336 11.20 -31.70 2.90
C ARG A 336 10.00 -30.96 3.49
N GLN A 337 9.09 -30.41 2.67
CA GLN A 337 7.90 -29.69 3.13
C GLN A 337 6.64 -29.95 2.28
N PRO A 338 6.14 -31.20 2.20
CA PRO A 338 4.90 -31.53 1.48
C PRO A 338 3.67 -30.79 2.02
N GLU A 339 3.73 -30.34 3.27
CA GLU A 339 2.65 -29.59 3.93
C GLU A 339 2.28 -28.30 3.19
N ILE A 340 3.24 -27.52 2.68
CA ILE A 340 2.93 -26.24 1.99
C ILE A 340 2.14 -26.49 0.69
N ILE A 341 2.54 -27.52 -0.06
CA ILE A 341 1.87 -27.92 -1.30
C ILE A 341 0.45 -28.43 -0.99
N ARG A 342 0.31 -29.24 0.06
CA ARG A 342 -0.99 -29.75 0.52
C ARG A 342 -1.91 -28.63 1.02
N GLU A 343 -1.37 -27.65 1.72
CA GLU A 343 -2.13 -26.48 2.17
C GLU A 343 -2.59 -25.61 0.99
N ALA A 344 -1.73 -25.39 -0.02
CA ALA A 344 -2.11 -24.66 -1.23
C ALA A 344 -3.18 -25.42 -2.03
N LEU A 345 -3.05 -26.73 -2.17
CA LEU A 345 -4.08 -27.60 -2.76
C LEU A 345 -5.39 -27.55 -1.99
N ALA A 346 -5.33 -27.66 -0.66
CA ALA A 346 -6.50 -27.56 0.20
C ALA A 346 -7.17 -26.20 0.02
N LEU A 347 -6.42 -25.11 0.04
CA LEU A 347 -6.94 -23.76 -0.18
C LEU A 347 -7.71 -23.67 -1.50
N LEU A 348 -7.13 -24.14 -2.61
CA LEU A 348 -7.79 -24.14 -3.93
C LEU A 348 -9.08 -24.98 -3.94
N GLN A 349 -9.06 -26.17 -3.32
CA GLN A 349 -10.24 -27.03 -3.21
C GLN A 349 -11.36 -26.38 -2.39
N TRP A 350 -11.02 -25.72 -1.29
CA TRP A 350 -11.99 -25.05 -0.44
C TRP A 350 -12.55 -23.77 -1.09
N CYS A 351 -11.72 -23.02 -1.82
CA CYS A 351 -12.20 -21.89 -2.61
C CYS A 351 -13.23 -22.33 -3.67
N GLU A 352 -12.96 -23.43 -4.40
CA GLU A 352 -13.94 -24.03 -5.31
C GLU A 352 -15.25 -24.40 -4.57
N LYS A 353 -15.14 -25.05 -3.41
CA LYS A 353 -16.31 -25.46 -2.60
C LYS A 353 -17.12 -24.27 -2.09
N TRP A 354 -16.47 -23.17 -1.72
CA TRP A 354 -17.12 -21.93 -1.30
C TRP A 354 -17.62 -21.07 -2.47
N GLY A 355 -17.33 -21.47 -3.71
CA GLY A 355 -17.68 -20.72 -4.91
C GLY A 355 -16.85 -19.44 -5.09
N PHE A 356 -15.62 -19.39 -4.56
CA PHE A 356 -14.67 -18.31 -4.78
C PHE A 356 -13.75 -18.65 -5.96
N GLU A 357 -13.79 -17.81 -6.99
CA GLU A 357 -12.87 -17.90 -8.14
C GLU A 357 -11.65 -17.02 -7.92
N LEU A 358 -10.51 -17.63 -7.59
CA LEU A 358 -9.24 -16.93 -7.35
C LEU A 358 -8.58 -16.47 -8.64
N ARG A 359 -7.80 -15.38 -8.54
CA ARG A 359 -6.92 -14.95 -9.63
C ARG A 359 -5.64 -15.77 -9.57
N LYS A 360 -5.44 -16.62 -10.58
CA LYS A 360 -4.34 -17.60 -10.58
C LYS A 360 -3.05 -17.09 -11.24
N GLU A 361 -3.04 -15.89 -11.81
CA GLU A 361 -1.97 -15.40 -12.70
C GLU A 361 -0.59 -15.39 -12.04
N GLU A 362 -0.47 -14.80 -10.85
CA GLU A 362 0.81 -14.70 -10.13
C GLU A 362 1.26 -16.07 -9.59
N ALA A 363 0.32 -16.83 -9.05
CA ALA A 363 0.51 -18.22 -8.64
C ALA A 363 0.99 -19.11 -9.79
N GLN A 364 0.43 -18.94 -10.99
CA GLN A 364 0.82 -19.64 -12.21
C GLN A 364 2.25 -19.29 -12.61
N ASN A 365 2.58 -18.02 -12.75
CA ASN A 365 3.94 -17.59 -13.14
C ASN A 365 5.02 -18.21 -12.24
N ARG A 366 4.78 -18.23 -10.92
CA ARG A 366 5.73 -18.82 -9.96
C ARG A 366 5.81 -20.34 -10.05
N ILE A 367 4.70 -21.02 -10.26
CA ILE A 367 4.68 -22.47 -10.41
C ILE A 367 5.33 -22.89 -11.72
N ASP A 368 5.20 -22.11 -12.79
CA ASP A 368 5.89 -22.32 -14.06
C ASP A 368 7.42 -22.29 -13.85
N GLU A 369 7.95 -21.26 -13.19
CA GLU A 369 9.38 -21.18 -12.83
C GLU A 369 9.83 -22.37 -11.97
N ILE A 370 9.03 -22.77 -10.97
CA ILE A 370 9.34 -23.93 -10.12
C ILE A 370 9.36 -25.23 -10.94
N LEU A 371 8.43 -25.41 -11.89
CA LEU A 371 8.36 -26.58 -12.76
C LEU A 371 9.54 -26.65 -13.73
N ASP A 372 9.95 -25.51 -14.29
CA ASP A 372 11.11 -25.41 -15.18
C ASP A 372 12.42 -25.73 -14.46
N ASP A 373 12.62 -25.19 -13.26
CA ASP A 373 13.76 -25.52 -12.39
C ASP A 373 13.73 -27.00 -12.01
N TYR A 374 12.54 -27.53 -11.71
CA TYR A 374 12.35 -28.92 -11.32
C TYR A 374 12.71 -29.89 -12.45
N LEU A 375 12.21 -29.64 -13.66
CA LEU A 375 12.51 -30.41 -14.87
C LEU A 375 14.00 -30.39 -15.18
N SER A 376 14.61 -29.20 -15.19
CA SER A 376 16.04 -29.04 -15.43
C SER A 376 16.85 -29.90 -14.46
N SER A 377 16.45 -29.91 -13.18
CA SER A 377 17.13 -30.69 -12.15
C SER A 377 16.90 -32.21 -12.22
N LEU A 378 15.77 -32.66 -12.76
CA LEU A 378 15.48 -34.07 -13.00
C LEU A 378 16.29 -34.58 -14.19
N GLU A 379 16.36 -33.81 -15.27
CA GLU A 379 17.18 -34.15 -16.44
C GLU A 379 18.66 -34.27 -16.05
N GLU A 380 19.21 -33.34 -15.26
CA GLU A 380 20.57 -33.45 -14.72
C GLU A 380 20.79 -34.71 -13.87
N SER A 381 19.79 -35.13 -13.09
CA SER A 381 19.88 -36.36 -12.28
C SER A 381 19.82 -37.65 -13.10
N TRP A 382 19.14 -37.65 -14.24
CA TRP A 382 19.04 -38.81 -15.13
C TRP A 382 20.27 -39.01 -16.01
N TRP A 383 21.01 -37.93 -16.28
CA TRP A 383 22.20 -37.94 -17.15
C TRP A 383 23.54 -37.81 -16.38
N GLY A 384 23.53 -37.61 -15.06
CA GLY A 384 24.72 -37.46 -14.21
C GLY A 384 24.84 -38.49 -13.07
N GLU A 385 25.97 -38.52 -12.34
CA GLU A 385 26.20 -39.35 -11.12
C GLU A 385 25.58 -38.72 -9.85
N GLY A 386 24.41 -38.09 -9.96
CA GLY A 386 23.76 -37.35 -8.86
C GLY A 386 22.79 -38.20 -8.02
N GLU A 387 22.49 -37.76 -6.79
CA GLU A 387 21.44 -38.36 -5.94
C GLU A 387 20.07 -38.29 -6.64
N GLU A 388 19.32 -39.42 -6.65
CA GLU A 388 17.93 -39.47 -7.12
C GLU A 388 17.07 -38.46 -6.35
N LYS A 389 16.54 -37.44 -7.05
CA LYS A 389 15.56 -36.54 -6.48
C LYS A 389 14.17 -37.18 -6.56
N PRO A 390 13.43 -37.31 -5.44
CA PRO A 390 12.13 -37.94 -5.46
C PRO A 390 11.12 -37.11 -6.24
N PHE A 391 10.24 -37.81 -6.95
CA PHE A 391 9.12 -37.17 -7.61
C PHE A 391 8.11 -36.62 -6.61
N LEU A 392 7.53 -35.45 -6.90
CA LEU A 392 6.54 -34.79 -6.03
C LEU A 392 5.15 -34.80 -6.70
N PRO A 393 4.34 -35.88 -6.54
CA PRO A 393 3.00 -35.96 -7.11
C PRO A 393 2.08 -34.81 -6.70
N ASP A 394 2.23 -34.32 -5.45
CA ASP A 394 1.43 -33.22 -4.93
C ASP A 394 1.74 -31.89 -5.67
N LEU A 395 2.97 -31.70 -6.17
CA LEU A 395 3.34 -30.51 -6.95
C LEU A 395 2.63 -30.50 -8.32
N ILE A 396 2.51 -31.66 -8.94
CA ILE A 396 1.81 -31.80 -10.23
C ILE A 396 0.32 -31.65 -10.08
N ARG A 397 -0.25 -32.18 -9.00
CA ARG A 397 -1.66 -31.93 -8.66
C ARG A 397 -1.91 -30.44 -8.44
N LEU A 398 -0.97 -29.73 -7.82
CA LEU A 398 -1.06 -28.28 -7.64
C LEU A 398 -1.02 -27.55 -8.98
N ALA A 399 -0.09 -27.93 -9.87
CA ALA A 399 -0.01 -27.39 -11.23
C ALA A 399 -1.29 -27.66 -12.04
N GLU A 400 -1.83 -28.87 -11.99
CA GLU A 400 -3.10 -29.22 -12.64
C GLU A 400 -4.26 -28.34 -12.12
N LYS A 401 -4.36 -28.15 -10.80
CA LYS A 401 -5.37 -27.28 -10.19
C LYS A 401 -5.21 -25.79 -10.54
N LEU A 402 -3.98 -25.37 -10.85
CA LEU A 402 -3.69 -24.05 -11.38
C LEU A 402 -3.92 -23.94 -12.89
N GLY A 403 -4.29 -25.03 -13.58
CA GLY A 403 -4.65 -25.02 -15.00
C GLY A 403 -3.50 -25.33 -15.96
N PHE A 404 -2.39 -25.88 -15.47
CA PHE A 404 -1.29 -26.34 -16.31
C PHE A 404 -1.64 -27.66 -17.02
N ASN A 405 -1.16 -27.83 -18.26
CA ASN A 405 -1.19 -29.14 -18.91
C ASN A 405 -0.06 -30.02 -18.34
N VAL A 406 -0.44 -31.00 -17.51
CA VAL A 406 0.50 -31.89 -16.83
C VAL A 406 0.67 -33.25 -17.52
N ASP A 407 0.13 -33.47 -18.73
CA ASP A 407 0.14 -34.77 -19.41
C ASP A 407 1.57 -35.34 -19.60
N ARG A 408 2.54 -34.47 -19.84
CA ARG A 408 3.96 -34.84 -19.98
C ARG A 408 4.53 -35.38 -18.66
N PHE A 409 4.16 -34.76 -17.55
CA PHE A 409 4.61 -35.13 -16.20
C PHE A 409 3.91 -36.40 -15.69
N SER A 410 2.61 -36.54 -15.93
CA SER A 410 1.84 -37.72 -15.55
C SER A 410 2.31 -38.98 -16.28
N LYS A 411 2.70 -38.86 -17.56
CA LYS A 411 3.30 -39.96 -18.34
C LYS A 411 4.68 -40.38 -17.84
N MET A 412 5.47 -39.44 -17.32
CA MET A 412 6.80 -39.73 -16.77
C MET A 412 6.77 -40.56 -15.49
N VAL A 413 5.65 -40.58 -14.75
CA VAL A 413 5.57 -41.17 -13.41
C VAL A 413 4.59 -42.33 -13.26
N GLY A 414 3.89 -42.69 -14.35
CA GLY A 414 2.95 -43.81 -14.31
C GLY A 414 1.77 -43.59 -13.35
N LEU A 415 1.46 -42.32 -13.02
CA LEU A 415 0.22 -41.96 -12.33
C LEU A 415 -0.94 -42.19 -13.31
N GLN A 416 -1.61 -43.34 -13.18
CA GLN A 416 -2.90 -43.56 -13.85
C GLN A 416 -3.94 -42.60 -13.27
N LYS A 417 -4.75 -42.03 -14.16
CA LYS A 417 -5.84 -41.07 -13.88
C LYS A 417 -6.79 -41.52 -12.79
#